data_AF-A0A1W0A402-F1
#
_entry.id   AF-A0A1W0A402-F1
#
_cell.length_a   1.000
_cell.length_b   1.000
_cell.length_c   1.000
_cell.angle_alpha   90.00
_cell.angle_beta   90.00
_cell.angle_gamma   90.00
#
_symmetry.space_group_name_H-M   'P 1'
#
loop_
_entity.id
_entity.type
_entity.pdbx_description
1 polymer ?
#
loop_
_entity_poly.entity_id
_entity_poly.type
_entity_poly.pdbx_seq_one_letter_code
_entity_poly.pdbx_strand_id
1 'polypeptide(L)'
;MGPKKVKKGKDKKGKKKEGDDKENDLNKENEAERMALIKDAKRLAEKAKKEEEAFNEFQQQREKINYFWIVEKKNLEDKKAEFRNKERERQDLEEKHQVEIKVYKQRVKHLLYEHQNEITTLKTESETALKLGQDDHRTTERELKTDKRSLKLDLKEMELSHEDYLKTLKQEQDKRITILRQEFERNAKELQQKYERKRKTFRDELEAKRRIETTRIEERKNSHIAQLMTSHEKAFGEIKNYYNDITHNNLDLIKSLKEEVAEMKKKEATDEKLMFEIAQENKRMSEPLKKALLDVERLRQSIKSYDNDKVALKKAKAELLVIEEDLSTLSWEHEVLTQRYAQVKKEYETLQAQFQASIYEVQQKNGLKNLLLEKKLESMGDVLEQKDAQLNEVLAHAQLDPSVAGQVKRRLEDIMEGKNQEARDLEKELVIVNRLLVDFKAAAKAKLAEYGTPMDELGFQPNQQIKATTITLPLLGTKKEKATTRMAQIHLAN
;
A
#
# COMPACT_ATOMS: atom_id res chain seq x y z
N MET A 1 -89.74 -21.12 -34.15
CA MET A 1 -90.67 -22.28 -34.13
C MET A 1 -92.09 -21.74 -34.05
N GLY A 2 -92.96 -22.11 -35.00
CA GLY A 2 -94.37 -21.66 -35.06
C GLY A 2 -95.30 -22.44 -34.09
N PRO A 3 -96.63 -22.52 -34.32
CA PRO A 3 -97.37 -22.03 -35.51
C PRO A 3 -98.87 -21.61 -35.33
N LYS A 4 -99.46 -21.16 -36.46
CA LYS A 4 -100.86 -21.32 -36.99
C LYS A 4 -102.05 -20.59 -36.31
N LYS A 5 -102.85 -19.74 -36.98
CA LYS A 5 -103.79 -19.83 -38.15
C LYS A 5 -105.13 -20.57 -37.89
N VAL A 6 -106.17 -20.03 -38.57
CA VAL A 6 -107.52 -20.57 -38.98
C VAL A 6 -108.66 -19.80 -38.28
N LYS A 7 -109.60 -19.04 -38.89
CA LYS A 7 -110.35 -18.96 -40.18
C LYS A 7 -111.60 -19.86 -40.26
N LYS A 8 -112.80 -19.25 -40.30
CA LYS A 8 -114.05 -19.60 -41.06
C LYS A 8 -115.20 -18.73 -40.48
N GLY A 9 -116.01 -17.99 -41.24
CA GLY A 9 -116.91 -18.40 -42.34
C GLY A 9 -118.24 -18.89 -41.74
N LYS A 10 -119.47 -18.59 -42.21
CA LYS A 10 -119.97 -18.05 -43.48
C LYS A 10 -121.53 -18.09 -43.41
N ASP A 11 -122.22 -17.24 -44.19
CA ASP A 11 -123.50 -17.53 -44.92
C ASP A 11 -124.81 -17.73 -44.08
N LYS A 12 -126.06 -17.43 -44.48
CA LYS A 12 -126.72 -16.83 -45.67
C LYS A 12 -128.26 -16.80 -45.50
N LYS A 13 -128.91 -15.81 -46.15
CA LYS A 13 -130.09 -15.86 -47.08
C LYS A 13 -131.51 -16.30 -46.65
N GLY A 14 -132.47 -15.52 -47.19
CA GLY A 14 -133.74 -15.97 -47.82
C GLY A 14 -135.00 -15.55 -47.05
N LYS A 15 -135.94 -14.67 -47.48
CA LYS A 15 -136.64 -14.35 -48.75
C LYS A 15 -137.84 -15.25 -49.07
N LYS A 16 -139.06 -14.64 -49.07
CA LYS A 16 -140.27 -14.77 -49.97
C LYS A 16 -141.59 -14.73 -49.17
N LYS A 17 -142.55 -13.85 -49.52
CA LYS A 17 -143.67 -13.97 -50.52
C LYS A 17 -144.63 -15.11 -50.12
N GLU A 18 -145.96 -15.07 -50.27
CA GLU A 18 -146.95 -14.33 -51.08
C GLU A 18 -148.34 -14.77 -50.53
N GLY A 19 -149.44 -14.08 -50.86
CA GLY A 19 -150.78 -14.63 -50.65
C GLY A 19 -151.89 -13.59 -50.71
N ASP A 20 -152.68 -13.67 -51.77
CA ASP A 20 -153.80 -12.83 -52.22
C ASP A 20 -155.08 -13.70 -52.22
N ASP A 21 -156.25 -13.17 -51.80
CA ASP A 21 -157.56 -13.34 -52.47
C ASP A 21 -158.77 -12.76 -51.67
N LYS A 22 -159.40 -11.75 -52.29
CA LYS A 22 -160.83 -11.51 -52.63
C LYS A 22 -162.04 -11.73 -51.68
N GLU A 23 -162.79 -10.62 -51.56
CA GLU A 23 -164.24 -10.44 -51.85
C GLU A 23 -165.30 -10.67 -50.73
N ASN A 24 -165.80 -9.58 -50.12
CA ASN A 24 -167.14 -9.02 -50.37
C ASN A 24 -167.40 -7.73 -49.57
N ASP A 25 -168.17 -6.82 -50.18
CA ASP A 25 -168.42 -5.43 -49.83
C ASP A 25 -169.34 -5.25 -48.60
N LEU A 26 -169.32 -4.04 -48.01
CA LEU A 26 -170.08 -3.52 -46.85
C LEU A 26 -169.37 -3.53 -45.47
N ASN A 27 -168.29 -2.75 -45.33
CA ASN A 27 -168.17 -1.69 -44.29
C ASN A 27 -166.83 -0.95 -44.39
N LYS A 28 -166.77 -0.02 -45.35
CA LYS A 28 -165.69 0.97 -45.55
C LYS A 28 -165.78 2.07 -44.47
N GLU A 29 -165.06 1.92 -43.36
CA GLU A 29 -164.47 3.03 -42.58
C GLU A 29 -163.61 2.54 -41.38
N ASN A 30 -163.93 1.39 -40.78
CA ASN A 30 -163.24 0.89 -39.58
C ASN A 30 -161.91 0.13 -39.84
N GLU A 31 -161.64 -0.34 -41.06
CA GLU A 31 -160.40 -1.09 -41.38
C GLU A 31 -159.18 -0.20 -41.66
N ALA A 32 -159.40 1.01 -42.19
CA ALA A 32 -158.33 1.97 -42.47
C ALA A 32 -157.70 2.51 -41.16
N GLU A 33 -158.53 2.78 -40.15
CA GLU A 33 -158.08 3.16 -38.80
C GLU A 33 -157.33 2.03 -38.10
N ARG A 34 -157.81 0.78 -38.23
CA ARG A 34 -157.14 -0.40 -37.67
C ARG A 34 -155.77 -0.67 -38.31
N MET A 35 -155.63 -0.48 -39.62
CA MET A 35 -154.34 -0.60 -40.32
C MET A 35 -153.36 0.54 -39.98
N ALA A 36 -153.86 1.76 -39.76
CA ALA A 36 -153.05 2.88 -39.28
C ALA A 36 -152.52 2.60 -37.85
N LEU A 37 -153.37 2.09 -36.96
CA LEU A 37 -153.00 1.68 -35.60
C LEU A 37 -151.99 0.52 -35.59
N ILE A 38 -152.12 -0.47 -36.48
CA ILE A 38 -151.13 -1.56 -36.62
C ILE A 38 -149.78 -1.04 -37.11
N LYS A 39 -149.78 -0.06 -38.03
CA LYS A 39 -148.56 0.57 -38.53
C LYS A 39 -147.87 1.41 -37.43
N ASP A 40 -148.64 2.14 -36.63
CA ASP A 40 -148.11 2.87 -35.48
C ASP A 40 -147.64 1.94 -34.36
N ALA A 41 -148.34 0.84 -34.09
CA ALA A 41 -147.90 -0.18 -33.15
C ALA A 41 -146.58 -0.84 -33.58
N LYS A 42 -146.41 -1.14 -34.88
CA LYS A 42 -145.12 -1.63 -35.42
C LYS A 42 -144.01 -0.59 -35.32
N ARG A 43 -144.30 0.68 -35.60
CA ARG A 43 -143.35 1.78 -35.46
C ARG A 43 -142.92 1.99 -34.00
N LEU A 44 -143.86 1.89 -33.06
CA LEU A 44 -143.59 1.95 -31.63
C LEU A 44 -142.79 0.73 -31.15
N ALA A 45 -143.11 -0.47 -31.64
CA ALA A 45 -142.33 -1.68 -31.35
C ALA A 45 -140.90 -1.62 -31.91
N GLU A 46 -140.70 -1.10 -33.13
CA GLU A 46 -139.36 -0.86 -33.67
C GLU A 46 -138.57 0.19 -32.88
N LYS A 47 -139.25 1.26 -32.41
CA LYS A 47 -138.62 2.25 -31.53
C LYS A 47 -138.24 1.65 -30.19
N ALA A 48 -139.13 0.88 -29.56
CA ALA A 48 -138.86 0.18 -28.32
C ALA A 48 -137.70 -0.82 -28.47
N LYS A 49 -137.64 -1.54 -29.58
CA LYS A 49 -136.52 -2.45 -29.89
C LYS A 49 -135.19 -1.72 -30.09
N LYS A 50 -135.20 -0.57 -30.79
CA LYS A 50 -134.01 0.28 -30.93
C LYS A 50 -133.56 0.88 -29.59
N GLU A 51 -134.51 1.23 -28.74
CA GLU A 51 -134.23 1.73 -27.39
C GLU A 51 -133.63 0.62 -26.50
N GLU A 52 -134.11 -0.62 -26.63
CA GLU A 52 -133.54 -1.80 -25.98
C GLU A 52 -132.13 -2.13 -26.48
N GLU A 53 -131.91 -2.10 -27.80
CA GLU A 53 -130.58 -2.26 -28.41
C GLU A 53 -129.61 -1.16 -27.93
N ALA A 54 -130.04 0.11 -27.92
CA ALA A 54 -129.24 1.23 -27.42
C ALA A 54 -128.96 1.10 -25.92
N PHE A 55 -129.94 0.70 -25.11
CA PHE A 55 -129.73 0.45 -23.68
C PHE A 55 -128.70 -0.66 -23.45
N ASN A 56 -128.76 -1.74 -24.23
CA ASN A 56 -127.80 -2.83 -24.14
C ASN A 56 -126.38 -2.39 -24.58
N GLU A 57 -126.26 -1.57 -25.62
CA GLU A 57 -124.98 -0.95 -26.00
C GLU A 57 -124.43 -0.04 -24.89
N PHE A 58 -125.28 0.79 -24.28
CA PHE A 58 -124.88 1.63 -23.14
C PHE A 58 -124.46 0.80 -21.92
N GLN A 59 -125.11 -0.34 -21.66
CA GLN A 59 -124.68 -1.28 -20.62
C GLN A 59 -123.29 -1.84 -20.92
N GLN A 60 -123.04 -2.32 -22.14
CA GLN A 60 -121.73 -2.82 -22.54
C GLN A 60 -120.65 -1.73 -22.48
N GLN A 61 -120.97 -0.49 -22.87
CA GLN A 61 -120.03 0.62 -22.75
C GLN A 61 -119.74 0.97 -21.30
N ARG A 62 -120.77 0.99 -20.43
CA ARG A 62 -120.61 1.20 -18.99
C ARG A 62 -119.74 0.10 -18.37
N GLU A 63 -119.95 -1.15 -18.73
CA GLU A 63 -119.14 -2.28 -18.27
C GLU A 63 -117.70 -2.19 -18.76
N LYS A 64 -117.47 -1.81 -20.03
CA LYS A 64 -116.12 -1.57 -20.57
C LYS A 64 -115.41 -0.43 -19.86
N ILE A 65 -116.08 0.70 -19.63
CA ILE A 65 -115.52 1.84 -18.89
C ILE A 65 -115.20 1.42 -17.46
N ASN A 66 -116.09 0.68 -16.81
CA ASN A 66 -115.86 0.17 -15.45
C ASN A 66 -114.66 -0.80 -15.41
N TYR A 67 -114.54 -1.70 -16.39
CA TYR A 67 -113.38 -2.59 -16.51
C TYR A 67 -112.07 -1.81 -16.71
N PHE A 68 -112.05 -0.84 -17.64
CA PHE A 68 -110.88 0.02 -17.83
C PHE A 68 -110.53 0.80 -16.56
N TRP A 69 -111.54 1.32 -15.85
CA TRP A 69 -111.32 2.02 -14.59
C TRP A 69 -110.71 1.10 -13.52
N ILE A 70 -111.20 -0.13 -13.36
CA ILE A 70 -110.65 -1.11 -12.41
C ILE A 70 -109.20 -1.47 -12.79
N VAL A 71 -108.94 -1.73 -14.07
CA VAL A 71 -107.61 -2.09 -14.56
C VAL A 71 -106.64 -0.93 -14.39
N GLU A 72 -107.01 0.29 -14.77
CA GLU A 72 -106.13 1.45 -14.61
C GLU A 72 -105.91 1.83 -13.15
N LYS A 73 -106.95 1.70 -12.30
CA LYS A 73 -106.79 1.86 -10.86
C LYS A 73 -105.79 0.84 -10.29
N LYS A 74 -105.90 -0.42 -10.69
CA LYS A 74 -104.94 -1.47 -10.30
C LYS A 74 -103.53 -1.19 -10.83
N ASN A 75 -103.39 -0.82 -12.11
CA ASN A 75 -102.10 -0.44 -12.70
C ASN A 75 -101.47 0.74 -11.95
N LEU A 76 -102.25 1.74 -11.56
CA LEU A 76 -101.77 2.87 -10.77
C LEU A 76 -101.30 2.44 -9.38
N GLU A 77 -102.05 1.55 -8.71
CA GLU A 77 -101.67 0.98 -7.42
C GLU A 77 -100.37 0.15 -7.53
N ASP A 78 -100.24 -0.68 -8.57
CA ASP A 78 -99.06 -1.47 -8.87
C ASP A 78 -97.85 -0.56 -9.16
N LYS A 79 -98.01 0.48 -9.99
CA LYS A 79 -96.94 1.46 -10.27
C LYS A 79 -96.52 2.25 -9.03
N LYS A 80 -97.46 2.61 -8.15
CA LYS A 80 -97.14 3.23 -6.86
C LYS A 80 -96.38 2.26 -5.94
N ALA A 81 -96.71 0.97 -5.96
CA ALA A 81 -95.97 -0.04 -5.22
C ALA A 81 -94.55 -0.24 -5.76
N GLU A 82 -94.38 -0.34 -7.08
CA GLU A 82 -93.07 -0.38 -7.75
C GLU A 82 -92.22 0.85 -7.41
N PHE A 83 -92.79 2.04 -7.47
CA PHE A 83 -92.09 3.28 -7.13
C PHE A 83 -91.58 3.27 -5.67
N ARG A 84 -92.41 2.84 -4.71
CA ARG A 84 -92.00 2.69 -3.31
C ARG A 84 -90.91 1.64 -3.12
N ASN A 85 -90.93 0.56 -3.89
CA ASN A 85 -89.87 -0.44 -3.85
C ASN A 85 -88.57 0.10 -4.43
N LYS A 86 -88.63 0.81 -5.56
CA LYS A 86 -87.46 1.47 -6.15
C LYS A 86 -86.84 2.53 -5.24
N GLU A 87 -87.68 3.28 -4.52
CA GLU A 87 -87.19 4.27 -3.55
C GLU A 87 -86.50 3.60 -2.35
N ARG A 88 -87.02 2.46 -1.87
CA ARG A 88 -86.32 1.65 -0.86
C ARG A 88 -85.02 1.07 -1.37
N GLU A 89 -84.99 0.51 -2.58
CA GLU A 89 -83.75 0.02 -3.20
C GLU A 89 -82.70 1.14 -3.33
N ARG A 90 -83.12 2.36 -3.67
CA ARG A 90 -82.26 3.53 -3.74
C ARG A 90 -81.67 3.87 -2.36
N GLN A 91 -82.50 3.88 -1.32
CA GLN A 91 -82.06 4.13 0.06
C GLN A 91 -81.08 3.05 0.53
N ASP A 92 -81.38 1.77 0.30
CA ASP A 92 -80.50 0.65 0.68
C ASP A 92 -79.13 0.75 -0.02
N LEU A 93 -79.11 1.17 -1.29
CA LEU A 93 -77.87 1.39 -2.04
C LEU A 93 -77.08 2.59 -1.50
N GLU A 94 -77.75 3.68 -1.14
CA GLU A 94 -77.09 4.84 -0.52
C GLU A 94 -76.50 4.50 0.84
N GLU A 95 -77.21 3.73 1.67
CA GLU A 95 -76.70 3.26 2.96
C GLU A 95 -75.48 2.35 2.79
N LYS A 96 -75.55 1.38 1.87
CA LYS A 96 -74.39 0.53 1.52
C LYS A 96 -73.20 1.36 1.07
N HIS A 97 -73.43 2.33 0.18
CA HIS A 97 -72.37 3.19 -0.31
C HIS A 97 -71.75 4.06 0.80
N GLN A 98 -72.55 4.57 1.74
CA GLN A 98 -72.04 5.29 2.91
C GLN A 98 -71.18 4.40 3.82
N VAL A 99 -71.59 3.15 4.03
CA VAL A 99 -70.81 2.17 4.81
C VAL A 99 -69.48 1.88 4.09
N GLU A 100 -69.50 1.64 2.79
CA GLU A 100 -68.28 1.44 1.99
C GLU A 100 -67.34 2.63 2.09
N ILE A 101 -67.84 3.88 1.96
CA ILE A 101 -67.03 5.09 2.12
C ILE A 101 -66.37 5.13 3.51
N LYS A 102 -67.09 4.76 4.58
CA LYS A 102 -66.51 4.71 5.93
C LYS A 102 -65.42 3.66 6.04
N VAL A 103 -65.62 2.47 5.48
CA VAL A 103 -64.63 1.39 5.45
C VAL A 103 -63.39 1.82 4.66
N TYR A 104 -63.56 2.42 3.48
CA TYR A 104 -62.45 2.94 2.69
C TYR A 104 -61.68 4.05 3.42
N LYS A 105 -62.38 5.00 4.05
CA LYS A 105 -61.74 6.03 4.90
C LYS A 105 -60.92 5.41 6.03
N GLN A 106 -61.45 4.39 6.70
CA GLN A 106 -60.73 3.72 7.78
C GLN A 106 -59.50 2.96 7.25
N ARG A 107 -59.64 2.29 6.10
CA ARG A 107 -58.53 1.57 5.45
C ARG A 107 -57.41 2.51 5.03
N VAL A 108 -57.74 3.68 4.47
CA VAL A 108 -56.75 4.72 4.14
C VAL A 108 -56.07 5.24 5.41
N LYS A 109 -56.81 5.50 6.49
CA LYS A 109 -56.21 5.93 7.76
C LYS A 109 -55.25 4.88 8.33
N HIS A 110 -55.62 3.61 8.28
CA HIS A 110 -54.78 2.52 8.76
C HIS A 110 -53.51 2.41 7.92
N LEU A 111 -53.63 2.44 6.59
CA LEU A 111 -52.48 2.40 5.68
C LEU A 111 -51.53 3.58 5.92
N LEU A 112 -52.05 4.80 6.10
CA LEU A 112 -51.23 5.97 6.43
C LEU A 112 -50.52 5.82 7.78
N TYR A 113 -51.19 5.25 8.78
CA TYR A 113 -50.59 5.00 10.08
C TYR A 113 -49.50 3.93 10.00
N GLU A 114 -49.74 2.82 9.30
CA GLU A 114 -48.74 1.78 9.04
C GLU A 114 -47.51 2.35 8.33
N HIS A 115 -47.71 3.09 7.24
CA HIS A 115 -46.61 3.75 6.52
C HIS A 115 -45.83 4.71 7.43
N GLN A 116 -46.52 5.51 8.25
CA GLN A 116 -45.87 6.41 9.20
C GLN A 116 -45.08 5.64 10.26
N ASN A 117 -45.59 4.50 10.72
CA ASN A 117 -44.92 3.65 11.70
C ASN A 117 -43.67 3.01 11.08
N GLU A 118 -43.79 2.43 9.88
CA GLU A 118 -42.67 1.87 9.11
C GLU A 118 -41.57 2.91 8.89
N ILE A 119 -41.92 4.11 8.43
CA ILE A 119 -40.97 5.22 8.27
C ILE A 119 -40.27 5.55 9.59
N THR A 120 -41.01 5.56 10.70
CA THR A 120 -40.45 5.85 12.02
C THR A 120 -39.49 4.73 12.45
N THR A 121 -39.87 3.46 12.27
CA THR A 121 -39.01 2.32 12.57
C THR A 121 -37.73 2.33 11.74
N LEU A 122 -37.82 2.52 10.43
CA LEU A 122 -36.66 2.61 9.54
C LEU A 122 -35.73 3.78 9.90
N LYS A 123 -36.30 4.93 10.30
CA LYS A 123 -35.49 6.07 10.79
C LYS A 123 -34.77 5.73 12.09
N THR A 124 -35.46 5.12 13.05
CA THR A 124 -34.84 4.73 14.32
C THR A 124 -33.75 3.67 14.12
N GLU A 125 -33.99 2.68 13.26
CA GLU A 125 -33.01 1.64 12.91
C GLU A 125 -31.79 2.27 12.23
N SER A 126 -31.99 3.16 11.27
CA SER A 126 -30.91 3.90 10.59
C SER A 126 -30.08 4.73 11.58
N GLU A 127 -30.71 5.47 12.49
CA GLU A 127 -30.01 6.24 13.53
C GLU A 127 -29.24 5.34 14.50
N THR A 128 -29.81 4.21 14.90
CA THR A 128 -29.13 3.25 15.80
C THR A 128 -27.93 2.59 15.12
N ALA A 129 -28.05 2.21 13.85
CA ALA A 129 -26.96 1.66 13.05
C ALA A 129 -25.84 2.69 12.87
N LEU A 130 -26.19 3.96 12.64
CA LEU A 130 -25.21 5.05 12.54
C LEU A 130 -24.47 5.25 13.86
N LYS A 131 -25.18 5.23 15.00
CA LYS A 131 -24.55 5.34 16.33
C LYS A 131 -23.62 4.17 16.63
N LEU A 132 -24.06 2.94 16.36
CA LEU A 132 -23.23 1.74 16.51
C LEU A 132 -21.95 1.86 15.69
N GLY A 133 -22.06 2.24 14.41
CA GLY A 133 -20.88 2.45 13.56
C GLY A 133 -19.94 3.55 14.07
N GLN A 134 -20.48 4.64 14.62
CA GLN A 134 -19.67 5.70 15.24
C GLN A 134 -18.94 5.22 16.50
N ASP A 135 -19.60 4.43 17.35
CA ASP A 135 -18.99 3.91 18.58
C ASP A 135 -17.94 2.82 18.29
N ASP A 136 -18.17 1.98 17.28
CA ASP A 136 -17.16 1.04 16.76
C ASP A 136 -15.93 1.78 16.21
N HIS A 137 -16.14 2.84 15.43
CA HIS A 137 -15.05 3.69 14.96
C HIS A 137 -14.28 4.36 16.10
N ARG A 138 -14.97 4.85 17.14
CA ARG A 138 -14.30 5.41 18.33
C ARG A 138 -13.49 4.35 19.07
N THR A 139 -13.96 3.12 19.12
CA THR A 139 -13.28 2.01 19.81
C THR A 139 -12.03 1.62 19.05
N THR A 140 -12.13 1.38 17.74
CA THR A 140 -10.98 1.09 16.88
C THR A 140 -9.95 2.23 16.88
N GLU A 141 -10.39 3.50 16.90
CA GLU A 141 -9.47 4.64 17.02
C GLU A 141 -8.71 4.65 18.36
N ARG A 142 -9.36 4.25 19.46
CA ARG A 142 -8.69 4.12 20.76
C ARG A 142 -7.66 2.99 20.75
N GLU A 143 -8.01 1.83 20.18
CA GLU A 143 -7.12 0.68 20.02
C GLU A 143 -5.90 1.02 19.17
N LEU A 144 -6.10 1.67 18.02
CA LEU A 144 -4.99 2.13 17.18
C LEU A 144 -4.09 3.15 17.90
N LYS A 145 -4.65 3.99 18.77
CA LYS A 145 -3.85 4.92 19.59
C LYS A 145 -3.06 4.19 20.66
N THR A 146 -3.59 3.14 21.27
CA THR A 146 -2.84 2.31 22.24
C THR A 146 -1.74 1.53 21.55
N ASP A 147 -2.03 0.91 20.40
CA ASP A 147 -1.06 0.13 19.63
C ASP A 147 0.06 1.02 19.08
N LYS A 148 -0.26 2.23 18.64
CA LYS A 148 0.75 3.23 18.25
C LYS A 148 1.66 3.62 19.42
N ARG A 149 1.15 3.64 20.65
CA ARG A 149 1.97 3.95 21.83
C ARG A 149 2.83 2.76 22.24
N SER A 150 2.30 1.53 22.23
CA SER A 150 3.09 0.33 22.52
C SER A 150 4.20 0.15 21.49
N LEU A 151 3.92 0.23 20.19
CA LEU A 151 4.93 0.13 19.14
C LEU A 151 6.04 1.18 19.26
N LYS A 152 5.71 2.39 19.72
CA LYS A 152 6.72 3.42 20.00
C LYS A 152 7.61 3.09 21.19
N LEU A 153 7.05 2.45 22.22
CA LEU A 153 7.83 1.99 23.38
C LEU A 153 8.74 0.83 22.96
N ASP A 154 8.22 -0.15 22.23
CA ASP A 154 8.98 -1.30 21.74
C ASP A 154 10.14 -0.84 20.83
N LEU A 155 9.88 0.10 19.92
CA LEU A 155 10.91 0.70 19.08
C LEU A 155 11.99 1.38 19.95
N LYS A 156 11.59 2.10 21.00
CA LYS A 156 12.54 2.79 21.87
C LYS A 156 13.37 1.82 22.72
N GLU A 157 12.75 0.74 23.19
CA GLU A 157 13.45 -0.34 23.90
C GLU A 157 14.47 -1.03 22.98
N MET A 158 14.08 -1.30 21.73
CA MET A 158 14.98 -1.88 20.73
C MET A 158 16.16 -0.93 20.41
N GLU A 159 15.91 0.37 20.22
CA GLU A 159 16.95 1.38 20.06
C GLU A 159 17.94 1.39 21.24
N LEU A 160 17.44 1.40 22.47
CA LEU A 160 18.28 1.39 23.68
C LEU A 160 19.10 0.10 23.78
N SER A 161 18.49 -1.05 23.48
CA SER A 161 19.20 -2.34 23.47
C SER A 161 20.33 -2.37 22.43
N HIS A 162 20.11 -1.77 21.25
CA HIS A 162 21.13 -1.66 20.22
C HIS A 162 22.25 -0.69 20.64
N GLU A 163 21.91 0.43 21.28
CA GLU A 163 22.89 1.36 21.81
C GLU A 163 23.78 0.70 22.87
N ASP A 164 23.19 -0.08 23.78
CA ASP A 164 23.92 -0.80 24.82
C ASP A 164 24.80 -1.92 24.24
N TYR A 165 24.32 -2.61 23.20
CA TYR A 165 25.13 -3.57 22.46
C TYR A 165 26.34 -2.89 21.80
N LEU A 166 26.15 -1.74 21.13
CA LEU A 166 27.25 -0.98 20.53
C LEU A 166 28.25 -0.47 21.56
N LYS A 167 27.78 0.01 22.73
CA LYS A 167 28.65 0.39 23.85
C LYS A 167 29.49 -0.79 24.32
N THR A 168 28.87 -1.96 24.49
CA THR A 168 29.57 -3.19 24.91
C THR A 168 30.61 -3.62 23.88
N LEU A 169 30.26 -3.60 22.59
CA LEU A 169 31.18 -3.95 21.52
C LEU A 169 32.38 -2.99 21.45
N LYS A 170 32.13 -1.69 21.63
CA LYS A 170 33.19 -0.67 21.68
C LYS A 170 34.11 -0.88 22.89
N GLN A 171 33.55 -1.16 24.06
CA GLN A 171 34.33 -1.48 25.26
C GLN A 171 35.20 -2.74 25.06
N GLU A 172 34.68 -3.78 24.39
CA GLU A 172 35.49 -4.95 24.04
C GLU A 172 36.62 -4.61 23.07
N GLN A 173 36.35 -3.78 22.06
CA GLN A 173 37.37 -3.33 21.12
C GLN A 173 38.48 -2.54 21.84
N ASP A 174 38.12 -1.62 22.73
CA ASP A 174 39.08 -0.84 23.52
C ASP A 174 39.93 -1.74 24.44
N LYS A 175 39.32 -2.77 25.04
CA LYS A 175 40.04 -3.81 25.80
C LYS A 175 41.04 -4.55 24.91
N ARG A 176 40.62 -5.01 23.72
CA ARG A 176 41.52 -5.71 22.77
C ARG A 176 42.67 -4.82 22.31
N ILE A 177 42.41 -3.55 22.01
CA ILE A 177 43.46 -2.58 21.64
C ILE A 177 44.44 -2.39 22.80
N THR A 178 43.94 -2.30 24.04
CA THR A 178 44.79 -2.14 25.22
C THR A 178 45.70 -3.35 25.44
N ILE A 179 45.15 -4.57 25.33
CA ILE A 179 45.94 -5.81 25.42
C ILE A 179 47.01 -5.84 24.33
N LEU A 180 46.66 -5.51 23.09
CA LEU A 180 47.60 -5.49 21.97
C LEU A 180 48.73 -4.47 22.19
N ARG A 181 48.41 -3.27 22.72
CA ARG A 181 49.42 -2.28 23.10
C ARG A 181 50.37 -2.81 24.17
N GLN A 182 49.84 -3.47 25.19
CA GLN A 182 50.66 -4.07 26.26
C GLN A 182 51.58 -5.17 25.70
N GLU A 183 51.09 -6.00 24.79
CA GLU A 183 51.89 -7.02 24.11
C GLU A 183 53.01 -6.40 23.28
N PHE A 184 52.72 -5.36 22.50
CA PHE A 184 53.75 -4.64 21.74
C PHE A 184 54.78 -3.99 22.64
N GLU A 185 54.36 -3.36 23.74
CA GLU A 185 55.27 -2.75 24.71
C GLU A 185 56.16 -3.81 25.38
N ARG A 186 55.59 -4.96 25.74
CA ARG A 186 56.36 -6.09 26.29
C ARG A 186 57.38 -6.59 25.28
N ASN A 187 56.97 -6.85 24.03
CA ASN A 187 57.85 -7.33 22.98
C ASN A 187 58.98 -6.32 22.68
N ALA A 188 58.68 -5.02 22.67
CA ALA A 188 59.67 -3.96 22.50
C ALA A 188 60.69 -3.94 23.65
N LYS A 189 60.23 -4.05 24.90
CA LYS A 189 61.12 -4.13 26.09
C LYS A 189 62.00 -5.37 26.06
N GLU A 190 61.45 -6.53 25.73
CA GLU A 190 62.21 -7.78 25.59
C GLU A 190 63.28 -7.67 24.50
N LEU A 191 62.93 -7.09 23.35
CA LEU A 191 63.87 -6.87 22.25
C LEU A 191 64.99 -5.90 22.64
N GLN A 192 64.64 -4.78 23.29
CA GLN A 192 65.62 -3.83 23.81
C GLN A 192 66.57 -4.49 24.80
N GLN A 193 66.06 -5.23 25.79
CA GLN A 193 66.88 -5.95 26.76
C GLN A 193 67.81 -6.96 26.09
N LYS A 194 67.33 -7.69 25.07
CA LYS A 194 68.14 -8.65 24.32
C LYS A 194 69.33 -7.96 23.65
N TYR A 195 69.13 -6.80 23.01
CA TYR A 195 70.21 -6.06 22.36
C TYR A 195 71.12 -5.34 23.35
N GLU A 196 70.61 -4.83 24.47
CA GLU A 196 71.44 -4.27 25.54
C GLU A 196 72.36 -5.32 26.15
N ARG A 197 71.84 -6.53 26.42
CA ARG A 197 72.65 -7.67 26.88
C ARG A 197 73.74 -8.01 25.87
N LYS A 198 73.40 -8.15 24.58
CA LYS A 198 74.40 -8.39 23.52
C LYS A 198 75.45 -7.28 23.42
N ARG A 199 75.04 -6.02 23.57
CA ARG A 199 75.96 -4.88 23.55
C ARG A 199 76.91 -4.90 24.75
N LYS A 200 76.39 -5.26 25.93
CA LYS A 200 77.19 -5.40 27.14
C LYS A 200 78.20 -6.54 27.00
N THR A 201 77.76 -7.74 26.59
CA THR A 201 78.68 -8.88 26.40
C THR A 201 79.78 -8.55 25.40
N PHE A 202 79.45 -7.91 24.27
CA PHE A 202 80.46 -7.51 23.28
C PHE A 202 81.46 -6.48 23.84
N ARG A 203 80.99 -5.54 24.67
CA ARG A 203 81.86 -4.58 25.36
C ARG A 203 82.79 -5.28 26.34
N ASP A 204 82.24 -6.17 27.17
CA ASP A 204 83.01 -6.92 28.17
C ASP A 204 84.07 -7.81 27.49
N GLU A 205 83.75 -8.44 26.36
CA GLU A 205 84.70 -9.21 25.53
C GLU A 205 85.84 -8.34 24.97
N LEU A 206 85.52 -7.16 24.45
CA LEU A 206 86.52 -6.22 23.94
C LEU A 206 87.42 -5.68 25.06
N GLU A 207 86.85 -5.36 26.22
CA GLU A 207 87.61 -4.95 27.40
C GLU A 207 88.52 -6.07 27.90
N ALA A 208 88.03 -7.31 27.94
CA ALA A 208 88.85 -8.47 28.29
C ALA A 208 90.02 -8.67 27.31
N LYS A 209 89.78 -8.59 25.99
CA LYS A 209 90.83 -8.65 24.97
C LYS A 209 91.86 -7.53 25.16
N ARG A 210 91.41 -6.30 25.38
CA ARG A 210 92.27 -5.15 25.65
C ARG A 210 93.13 -5.36 26.91
N ARG A 211 92.54 -5.90 27.99
CA ARG A 211 93.29 -6.21 29.22
C ARG A 211 94.38 -7.24 28.96
N ILE A 212 94.06 -8.35 28.27
CA ILE A 212 95.03 -9.39 27.91
C ILE A 212 96.15 -8.83 27.03
N GLU A 213 95.82 -7.98 26.05
CA GLU A 213 96.83 -7.35 25.19
C GLU A 213 97.73 -6.39 25.98
N THR A 214 97.16 -5.64 26.91
CA THR A 214 97.89 -4.72 27.79
C THR A 214 98.87 -5.50 28.68
N THR A 215 98.41 -6.56 29.36
CA THR A 215 99.28 -7.40 30.19
C THR A 215 100.38 -8.06 29.35
N ARG A 216 100.06 -8.54 28.15
CA ARG A 216 101.07 -9.11 27.23
C ARG A 216 102.11 -8.09 26.77
N ILE A 217 101.73 -6.82 26.61
CA ILE A 217 102.67 -5.73 26.30
C ILE A 217 103.52 -5.40 27.53
N GLU A 218 102.92 -5.34 28.72
CA GLU A 218 103.63 -5.12 29.98
C GLU A 218 104.65 -6.22 30.27
N GLU A 219 104.28 -7.50 30.11
CA GLU A 219 105.20 -8.64 30.26
C GLU A 219 106.36 -8.56 29.27
N ARG A 220 106.09 -8.21 28.01
CA ARG A 220 107.15 -8.01 27.00
C ARG A 220 108.08 -6.86 27.37
N LYS A 221 107.53 -5.73 27.84
CA LYS A 221 108.32 -4.59 28.32
C LYS A 221 109.15 -4.95 29.55
N ASN A 222 108.56 -5.64 30.52
CA ASN A 222 109.26 -6.09 31.73
C ASN A 222 110.38 -7.08 31.40
N SER A 223 110.14 -8.01 30.48
CA SER A 223 111.18 -8.92 29.99
C SER A 223 112.31 -8.15 29.30
N HIS A 224 112.00 -7.16 28.46
CA HIS A 224 113.00 -6.31 27.84
C HIS A 224 113.78 -5.49 28.86
N ILE A 225 113.12 -4.91 29.87
CA ILE A 225 113.76 -4.21 30.99
C ILE A 225 114.70 -5.15 31.73
N ALA A 226 114.28 -6.39 32.04
CA ALA A 226 115.12 -7.37 32.72
C ALA A 226 116.36 -7.76 31.88
N GLN A 227 116.21 -7.94 30.57
CA GLN A 227 117.31 -8.17 29.64
C GLN A 227 118.27 -6.98 29.60
N LEU A 228 117.73 -5.75 29.53
CA LEU A 228 118.50 -4.52 29.51
C LEU A 228 119.27 -4.33 30.82
N MET A 229 118.64 -4.58 31.98
CA MET A 229 119.28 -4.57 33.30
C MET A 229 120.42 -5.59 33.37
N THR A 230 120.22 -6.80 32.85
CA THR A 230 121.28 -7.83 32.81
C THR A 230 122.43 -7.43 31.90
N SER A 231 122.12 -6.83 30.74
CA SER A 231 123.13 -6.31 29.80
C SER A 231 123.90 -5.16 30.43
N HIS A 232 123.22 -4.23 31.12
CA HIS A 232 123.86 -3.16 31.86
C HIS A 232 124.69 -3.69 33.02
N GLU A 233 124.25 -4.68 33.78
CA GLU A 233 125.04 -5.31 34.85
C GLU A 233 126.34 -5.91 34.28
N LYS A 234 126.26 -6.60 33.13
CA LYS A 234 127.44 -7.10 32.41
C LYS A 234 128.35 -5.98 31.93
N ALA A 235 127.80 -4.96 31.27
CA ALA A 235 128.56 -3.81 30.80
C ALA A 235 129.18 -3.05 31.98
N PHE A 236 128.50 -2.90 33.12
CA PHE A 236 129.06 -2.32 34.33
C PHE A 236 130.15 -3.21 34.93
N GLY A 237 130.00 -4.54 34.89
CA GLY A 237 131.05 -5.49 35.26
C GLY A 237 132.28 -5.37 34.36
N GLU A 238 132.08 -5.29 33.05
CA GLU A 238 133.14 -5.07 32.04
C GLU A 238 133.80 -3.71 32.21
N ILE A 239 133.02 -2.65 32.45
CA ILE A 239 133.50 -1.30 32.76
C ILE A 239 134.28 -1.31 34.07
N LYS A 240 133.83 -2.03 35.10
CA LYS A 240 134.54 -2.15 36.38
C LYS A 240 135.84 -2.92 36.22
N ASN A 241 135.87 -3.96 35.39
CA ASN A 241 137.09 -4.67 35.04
C ASN A 241 138.02 -3.76 34.22
N TYR A 242 137.51 -3.05 33.22
CA TYR A 242 138.25 -2.07 32.42
C TYR A 242 138.81 -0.93 33.28
N TYR A 243 138.04 -0.40 34.23
CA TYR A 243 138.51 0.61 35.17
C TYR A 243 139.40 0.02 36.26
N ASN A 244 139.29 -1.26 36.62
CA ASN A 244 140.29 -1.92 37.46
C ASN A 244 141.64 -2.04 36.72
N ASP A 245 141.60 -2.48 35.46
CA ASP A 245 142.76 -2.57 34.57
C ASP A 245 143.34 -1.18 34.29
N ILE A 246 142.49 -0.19 34.09
CA ILE A 246 142.89 1.22 33.97
C ILE A 246 143.33 1.79 35.30
N THR A 247 142.78 1.46 36.46
CA THR A 247 143.35 1.94 37.73
C THR A 247 144.73 1.36 37.95
N HIS A 248 144.97 0.15 37.46
CA HIS A 248 146.30 -0.42 37.42
C HIS A 248 147.21 0.38 36.47
N ASN A 249 146.76 0.64 35.24
CA ASN A 249 147.47 1.45 34.23
C ASN A 249 147.58 2.95 34.58
N ASN A 250 146.63 3.52 35.30
CA ASN A 250 146.56 4.92 35.73
C ASN A 250 147.30 5.11 37.04
N LEU A 251 147.51 4.08 37.87
CA LEU A 251 148.57 4.15 38.88
C LEU A 251 149.94 4.36 38.20
N ASP A 252 150.13 3.81 37.00
CA ASP A 252 151.33 4.03 36.18
C ASP A 252 151.30 5.38 35.42
N LEU A 253 150.13 5.85 34.94
CA LEU A 253 149.95 7.11 34.18
C LEU A 253 149.69 8.38 35.04
N ILE A 254 149.15 8.28 36.25
CA ILE A 254 149.04 9.40 37.22
C ILE A 254 150.43 9.88 37.65
N LYS A 255 151.45 9.03 37.47
CA LYS A 255 152.85 9.41 37.57
C LYS A 255 153.28 10.38 36.46
N SER A 256 152.65 10.35 35.28
CA SER A 256 153.02 11.16 34.11
C SER A 256 152.10 12.36 33.85
N LEU A 257 150.80 12.32 34.20
CA LEU A 257 149.83 13.39 33.87
C LEU A 257 149.69 14.51 34.92
N LYS A 258 150.57 14.58 35.91
CA LYS A 258 150.73 15.81 36.73
C LYS A 258 151.32 16.99 35.93
N GLU A 259 151.78 16.76 34.69
CA GLU A 259 152.41 17.78 33.83
C GLU A 259 151.47 18.51 32.85
N GLU A 260 150.28 18.00 32.52
CA GLU A 260 149.50 18.50 31.36
C GLU A 260 148.18 19.22 31.69
N VAL A 261 147.97 19.67 32.94
CA VAL A 261 146.76 20.41 33.35
C VAL A 261 146.79 21.90 32.97
N ALA A 262 147.84 22.37 32.30
CA ALA A 262 148.05 23.80 32.08
C ALA A 262 147.27 24.42 30.88
N GLU A 263 146.70 23.66 29.93
CA GLU A 263 146.54 24.25 28.58
C GLU A 263 145.11 24.46 28.01
N MET A 264 144.03 23.92 28.57
CA MET A 264 142.70 24.02 27.91
C MET A 264 141.72 24.98 28.56
N LYS A 265 141.99 26.28 28.44
CA LYS A 265 141.11 27.36 28.95
C LYS A 265 140.70 28.42 27.92
N LYS A 266 140.57 28.10 26.62
CA LYS A 266 140.36 29.15 25.58
C LYS A 266 139.50 28.77 24.36
N LYS A 267 138.18 28.78 24.52
CA LYS A 267 137.14 28.90 23.45
C LYS A 267 135.92 29.63 24.02
N GLU A 268 135.42 30.71 23.39
CA GLU A 268 134.02 31.23 23.47
C GLU A 268 133.89 32.69 22.93
N ALA A 269 133.72 32.91 21.61
CA ALA A 269 133.43 34.27 21.09
C ALA A 269 132.89 34.35 19.63
N THR A 270 131.91 33.51 19.20
CA THR A 270 131.45 33.52 17.78
C THR A 270 129.94 33.69 17.52
N ASP A 271 129.08 33.84 18.52
CA ASP A 271 127.63 33.59 18.31
C ASP A 271 126.73 34.84 18.18
N GLU A 272 127.29 36.04 17.91
CA GLU A 272 126.51 37.29 18.00
C GLU A 272 125.95 37.86 16.67
N LYS A 273 126.21 37.24 15.50
CA LYS A 273 125.80 37.81 14.18
C LYS A 273 124.46 37.33 13.59
N LEU A 274 123.77 36.33 14.17
CA LEU A 274 122.58 35.71 13.55
C LEU A 274 121.25 36.49 13.73
N MET A 275 121.22 37.51 14.58
CA MET A 275 119.97 38.15 15.03
C MET A 275 119.39 39.23 14.08
N PHE A 276 120.15 39.74 13.11
CA PHE A 276 119.73 40.90 12.30
C PHE A 276 118.94 40.54 11.02
N GLU A 277 119.19 39.39 10.40
CA GLU A 277 118.54 38.98 9.15
C GLU A 277 117.06 38.59 9.33
N ILE A 278 116.69 38.09 10.52
CA ILE A 278 115.33 37.61 10.81
C ILE A 278 114.30 38.78 10.86
N ALA A 279 114.73 40.00 11.15
CA ALA A 279 113.84 41.15 11.33
C ALA A 279 113.33 41.76 10.00
N GLN A 280 114.09 41.66 8.90
CA GLN A 280 113.71 42.26 7.61
C GLN A 280 112.71 41.41 6.82
N GLU A 281 112.80 40.08 6.92
CA GLU A 281 111.92 39.14 6.21
C GLU A 281 110.45 39.23 6.70
N ASN A 282 110.25 39.51 8.00
CA ASN A 282 108.92 39.65 8.60
C ASN A 282 108.10 40.85 8.08
N LYS A 283 108.74 41.89 7.53
CA LYS A 283 108.04 43.09 7.04
C LYS A 283 107.44 42.91 5.63
N ARG A 284 108.06 42.04 4.81
CA ARG A 284 107.65 41.72 3.43
C ARG A 284 106.39 40.85 3.34
N MET A 285 106.10 40.06 4.38
CA MET A 285 105.01 39.07 4.40
C MET A 285 103.64 39.60 4.88
N SER A 286 103.54 40.85 5.33
CA SER A 286 102.33 41.39 5.97
C SER A 286 101.18 41.74 5.00
N GLU A 287 101.51 42.20 3.79
CA GLU A 287 100.54 42.64 2.77
C GLU A 287 99.84 41.47 2.05
N PRO A 288 100.54 40.38 1.67
CA PRO A 288 99.91 39.16 1.15
C PRO A 288 98.97 38.49 2.17
N LEU A 289 99.33 38.53 3.45
CA LEU A 289 98.51 37.97 4.53
C LEU A 289 97.16 38.68 4.67
N LYS A 290 97.12 40.01 4.52
CA LYS A 290 95.88 40.80 4.63
C LYS A 290 94.90 40.54 3.47
N LYS A 291 95.39 40.37 2.24
CA LYS A 291 94.55 39.98 1.09
C LYS A 291 94.00 38.56 1.24
N ALA A 292 94.83 37.61 1.68
CA ALA A 292 94.41 36.23 1.93
C ALA A 292 93.31 36.15 3.02
N LEU A 293 93.38 36.98 4.07
CA LEU A 293 92.36 37.02 5.12
C LEU A 293 91.00 37.53 4.62
N LEU A 294 90.98 38.53 3.74
CA LEU A 294 89.73 39.04 3.15
C LEU A 294 89.09 38.03 2.20
N ASP A 295 89.89 37.32 1.40
CA ASP A 295 89.38 36.24 0.54
C ASP A 295 88.87 35.05 1.36
N VAL A 296 89.52 34.70 2.47
CA VAL A 296 89.03 33.68 3.41
C VAL A 296 87.67 34.07 3.99
N GLU A 297 87.48 35.34 4.35
CA GLU A 297 86.19 35.80 4.90
C GLU A 297 85.07 35.77 3.83
N ARG A 298 85.34 36.20 2.60
CA ARG A 298 84.40 36.12 1.48
C ARG A 298 84.02 34.68 1.16
N LEU A 299 84.99 33.77 1.11
CA LEU A 299 84.75 32.35 0.87
C LEU A 299 83.96 31.71 2.01
N ARG A 300 84.22 32.09 3.28
CA ARG A 300 83.41 31.65 4.42
C ARG A 300 81.96 32.07 4.33
N GLN A 301 81.69 33.32 3.90
CA GLN A 301 80.31 33.79 3.69
C GLN A 301 79.61 33.03 2.55
N SER A 302 80.32 32.76 1.45
CA SER A 302 79.78 31.97 0.34
C SER A 302 79.52 30.50 0.69
N ILE A 303 80.35 29.90 1.56
CA ILE A 303 80.11 28.55 2.08
C ILE A 303 78.87 28.54 2.97
N LYS A 304 78.70 29.56 3.83
CA LYS A 304 77.52 29.68 4.69
C LYS A 304 76.23 29.83 3.91
N SER A 305 76.21 30.62 2.82
CA SER A 305 75.03 30.72 1.95
C SER A 305 74.75 29.38 1.25
N TYR A 306 75.78 28.70 0.74
CA TYR A 306 75.64 27.40 0.11
C TYR A 306 75.10 26.32 1.07
N ASP A 307 75.55 26.32 2.33
CA ASP A 307 75.02 25.40 3.35
C ASP A 307 73.54 25.68 3.66
N ASN A 308 73.13 26.96 3.72
CA ASN A 308 71.72 27.32 3.87
C ASN A 308 70.88 26.85 2.68
N ASP A 309 71.35 27.05 1.45
CA ASP A 309 70.66 26.60 0.23
C ASP A 309 70.54 25.08 0.19
N LYS A 310 71.57 24.35 0.66
CA LYS A 310 71.56 22.90 0.75
C LYS A 310 70.52 22.39 1.75
N VAL A 311 70.32 23.09 2.86
CA VAL A 311 69.26 22.77 3.84
C VAL A 311 67.89 23.07 3.26
N ALA A 312 67.71 24.23 2.62
CA ALA A 312 66.45 24.59 1.96
C ALA A 312 66.07 23.59 0.86
N LEU A 313 67.04 23.17 0.03
CA LEU A 313 66.84 22.16 -1.00
C LEU A 313 66.44 20.80 -0.42
N LYS A 314 67.05 20.37 0.68
CA LYS A 314 66.66 19.12 1.37
C LYS A 314 65.22 19.20 1.88
N LYS A 315 64.83 20.34 2.45
CA LYS A 315 63.46 20.56 2.94
C LYS A 315 62.45 20.52 1.78
N ALA A 316 62.72 21.25 0.70
CA ALA A 316 61.86 21.26 -0.48
C ALA A 316 61.74 19.88 -1.14
N LYS A 317 62.83 19.09 -1.17
CA LYS A 317 62.77 17.70 -1.66
C LYS A 317 61.93 16.79 -0.77
N ALA A 318 61.99 16.96 0.55
CA ALA A 318 61.15 16.21 1.47
C ALA A 318 59.66 16.58 1.30
N GLU A 319 59.36 17.87 1.17
CA GLU A 319 58.00 18.36 0.89
C GLU A 319 57.47 17.84 -0.45
N LEU A 320 58.30 17.85 -1.50
CA LEU A 320 57.94 17.32 -2.82
C LEU A 320 57.58 15.83 -2.75
N LEU A 321 58.38 15.03 -2.03
CA LEU A 321 58.14 13.58 -1.91
C LEU A 321 56.81 13.30 -1.22
N VAL A 322 56.46 14.05 -0.18
CA VAL A 322 55.16 13.94 0.49
C VAL A 322 54.02 14.31 -0.46
N ILE A 323 54.16 15.41 -1.21
CA ILE A 323 53.13 15.84 -2.18
C ILE A 323 52.97 14.82 -3.32
N GLU A 324 54.06 14.19 -3.77
CA GLU A 324 54.01 13.13 -4.79
C GLU A 324 53.27 11.88 -4.27
N GLU A 325 53.49 11.50 -3.01
CA GLU A 325 52.76 10.41 -2.35
C GLU A 325 51.27 10.77 -2.19
N ASP A 326 50.95 11.97 -1.72
CA ASP A 326 49.57 12.48 -1.61
C ASP A 326 48.87 12.53 -2.98
N LEU A 327 49.56 12.94 -4.04
CA LEU A 327 49.02 12.97 -5.40
C LEU A 327 48.77 11.55 -5.91
N SER A 328 49.69 10.61 -5.65
CA SER A 328 49.52 9.21 -6.01
C SER A 328 48.31 8.59 -5.31
N THR A 329 48.17 8.81 -4.01
CA THR A 329 47.02 8.30 -3.24
C THR A 329 45.70 8.91 -3.73
N LEU A 330 45.66 10.23 -3.93
CA LEU A 330 44.48 10.92 -4.44
C LEU A 330 44.10 10.48 -5.86
N SER A 331 45.08 10.20 -6.72
CA SER A 331 44.82 9.68 -8.08
C SER A 331 44.17 8.30 -8.03
N TRP A 332 44.61 7.43 -7.11
CA TRP A 332 44.04 6.11 -6.93
C TRP A 332 42.61 6.20 -6.37
N GLU A 333 42.38 7.04 -5.37
CA GLU A 333 41.05 7.31 -4.83
C GLU A 333 40.09 7.83 -5.90
N HIS A 334 40.57 8.75 -6.75
CA HIS A 334 39.78 9.29 -7.87
C HIS A 334 39.40 8.19 -8.88
N GLU A 335 40.34 7.30 -9.23
CA GLU A 335 40.08 6.20 -10.13
C GLU A 335 39.05 5.22 -9.54
N VAL A 336 39.21 4.84 -8.26
CA VAL A 336 38.25 3.98 -7.55
C VAL A 336 36.86 4.62 -7.50
N LEU A 337 36.78 5.92 -7.23
CA LEU A 337 35.51 6.63 -7.16
C LEU A 337 34.85 6.74 -8.54
N THR A 338 35.63 6.93 -9.60
CA THR A 338 35.17 6.97 -10.98
C THR A 338 34.59 5.62 -11.41
N GLN A 339 35.25 4.51 -11.05
CA GLN A 339 34.75 3.17 -11.32
C GLN A 339 33.46 2.87 -10.56
N ARG A 340 33.38 3.24 -9.27
CA ARG A 340 32.15 3.10 -8.48
C ARG A 340 31.01 3.92 -9.06
N TYR A 341 31.28 5.16 -9.48
CA TYR A 341 30.27 6.01 -10.12
C TYR A 341 29.75 5.40 -11.42
N ALA A 342 30.65 4.86 -12.26
CA ALA A 342 30.27 4.19 -13.50
C ALA A 342 29.37 2.97 -13.23
N GLN A 343 29.67 2.18 -12.19
CA GLN A 343 28.84 1.05 -11.79
C GLN A 343 27.45 1.49 -11.32
N VAL A 344 27.38 2.47 -10.40
CA VAL A 344 26.10 2.99 -9.88
C VAL A 344 25.27 3.59 -11.01
N LYS A 345 25.89 4.31 -11.95
CA LYS A 345 25.22 4.85 -13.12
C LYS A 345 24.61 3.74 -13.98
N LYS A 346 25.34 2.64 -14.21
CA LYS A 346 24.84 1.49 -14.97
C LYS A 346 23.68 0.79 -14.26
N GLU A 347 23.76 0.63 -12.94
CA GLU A 347 22.68 0.07 -12.13
C GLU A 347 21.42 0.95 -12.20
N TYR A 348 21.59 2.27 -12.10
CA TYR A 348 20.51 3.24 -12.26
C TYR A 348 19.86 3.17 -13.65
N GLU A 349 20.65 3.17 -14.73
CA GLU A 349 20.14 3.05 -16.10
C GLU A 349 19.38 1.73 -16.32
N THR A 350 19.89 0.63 -15.76
CA THR A 350 19.25 -0.69 -15.82
C THR A 350 17.92 -0.68 -15.07
N LEU A 351 17.88 -0.12 -13.87
CA LEU A 351 16.67 -0.03 -13.07
C LEU A 351 15.62 0.86 -13.74
N GLN A 352 16.05 1.99 -14.33
CA GLN A 352 15.16 2.89 -15.05
C GLN A 352 14.56 2.21 -16.30
N ALA A 353 15.36 1.42 -17.04
CA ALA A 353 14.87 0.65 -18.17
C ALA A 353 13.87 -0.44 -17.74
N GLN A 354 14.15 -1.17 -16.65
CA GLN A 354 13.24 -2.18 -16.10
C GLN A 354 11.92 -1.57 -15.62
N PHE A 355 11.99 -0.41 -14.96
CA PHE A 355 10.81 0.32 -14.51
C PHE A 355 9.92 0.74 -15.69
N GLN A 356 10.52 1.30 -16.75
CA GLN A 356 9.78 1.66 -17.96
C GLN A 356 9.16 0.42 -18.63
N ALA A 357 9.91 -0.68 -18.76
CA ALA A 357 9.39 -1.93 -19.32
C ALA A 357 8.20 -2.47 -18.52
N SER A 358 8.28 -2.44 -17.18
CA SER A 358 7.19 -2.88 -16.30
C SER A 358 5.94 -2.00 -16.44
N ILE A 359 6.11 -0.67 -16.57
CA ILE A 359 5.00 0.24 -16.84
C ILE A 359 4.32 -0.13 -18.15
N TYR A 360 5.08 -0.32 -19.23
CA TYR A 360 4.52 -0.67 -20.54
C TYR A 360 3.80 -2.02 -20.49
N GLU A 361 4.35 -3.02 -19.79
CA GLU A 361 3.71 -4.32 -19.64
C GLU A 361 2.36 -4.22 -18.88
N VAL A 362 2.31 -3.44 -17.79
CA VAL A 362 1.08 -3.22 -17.03
C VAL A 362 0.06 -2.44 -17.86
N GLN A 363 0.49 -1.42 -18.60
CA GLN A 363 -0.37 -0.68 -19.51
C GLN A 363 -0.92 -1.58 -20.62
N GLN A 364 -0.10 -2.44 -21.21
CA GLN A 364 -0.53 -3.39 -22.23
C GLN A 364 -1.54 -4.41 -21.68
N LYS A 365 -1.27 -5.01 -20.51
CA LYS A 365 -2.18 -5.95 -19.85
C LYS A 365 -3.53 -5.31 -19.51
N ASN A 366 -3.51 -4.09 -18.97
CA ASN A 366 -4.74 -3.35 -18.68
C ASN A 366 -5.47 -2.94 -19.96
N GLY A 367 -4.74 -2.52 -20.99
CA GLY A 367 -5.29 -2.20 -22.30
C GLY A 367 -6.01 -3.40 -22.94
N LEU A 368 -5.38 -4.58 -22.94
CA LEU A 368 -6.00 -5.82 -23.43
C LEU A 368 -7.23 -6.21 -22.61
N LYS A 369 -7.17 -6.08 -21.27
CA LYS A 369 -8.32 -6.37 -20.40
C LYS A 369 -9.48 -5.42 -20.67
N ASN A 370 -9.20 -4.13 -20.84
CA ASN A 370 -10.22 -3.13 -21.14
C ASN A 370 -10.84 -3.40 -22.52
N LEU A 371 -10.03 -3.67 -23.53
CA LEU A 371 -10.52 -4.02 -24.88
C LEU A 371 -11.41 -5.27 -24.86
N LEU A 372 -11.03 -6.29 -24.08
CA LEU A 372 -11.83 -7.50 -23.91
C LEU A 372 -13.18 -7.20 -23.22
N LEU A 373 -13.16 -6.35 -22.19
CA LEU A 373 -14.38 -5.92 -21.49
C LEU A 373 -15.30 -5.10 -22.40
N GLU A 374 -14.73 -4.20 -23.20
CA GLU A 374 -15.46 -3.43 -24.22
C GLU A 374 -16.11 -4.35 -25.24
N LYS A 375 -15.37 -5.32 -25.79
CA LYS A 375 -15.91 -6.30 -26.75
C LYS A 375 -17.00 -7.18 -26.13
N LYS A 376 -16.86 -7.58 -24.87
CA LYS A 376 -17.89 -8.34 -24.16
C LYS A 376 -19.15 -7.50 -23.91
N LEU A 377 -18.98 -6.21 -23.60
CA LEU A 377 -20.09 -5.29 -23.38
C LEU A 377 -20.83 -4.98 -24.68
N GLU A 378 -20.09 -4.77 -25.78
CA GLU A 378 -20.64 -4.64 -27.14
C GLU A 378 -21.45 -5.88 -27.52
N SER A 379 -20.88 -7.08 -27.38
CA SER A 379 -21.59 -8.34 -27.67
C SER A 379 -22.82 -8.56 -26.79
N MET A 380 -22.77 -8.20 -25.50
CA MET A 380 -23.97 -8.27 -24.64
C MET A 380 -25.02 -7.22 -25.01
N GLY A 381 -24.59 -6.05 -25.50
CA GLY A 381 -25.46 -5.03 -26.08
C GLY A 381 -26.20 -5.57 -27.30
N ASP A 382 -25.49 -6.17 -28.26
CA ASP A 382 -26.09 -6.77 -29.46
C ASP A 382 -27.13 -7.84 -29.11
N VAL A 383 -26.82 -8.70 -28.12
CA VAL A 383 -27.75 -9.74 -27.64
C VAL A 383 -28.99 -9.11 -27.00
N LEU A 384 -28.81 -8.03 -26.23
CA LEU A 384 -29.92 -7.31 -25.62
C LEU A 384 -30.81 -6.66 -26.68
N GLU A 385 -30.24 -5.98 -27.67
CA GLU A 385 -30.98 -5.39 -28.79
C GLU A 385 -31.76 -6.46 -29.58
N GLN A 386 -31.14 -7.61 -29.87
CA GLN A 386 -31.83 -8.73 -30.52
C GLN A 386 -32.98 -9.26 -29.67
N LYS A 387 -32.82 -9.37 -28.35
CA LYS A 387 -33.87 -9.85 -27.45
C LYS A 387 -35.01 -8.85 -27.32
N ASP A 388 -34.71 -7.56 -27.26
CA ASP A 388 -35.72 -6.50 -27.25
C ASP A 388 -36.50 -6.45 -28.57
N ALA A 389 -35.82 -6.62 -29.71
CA ALA A 389 -36.48 -6.72 -31.02
C ALA A 389 -37.41 -7.94 -31.09
N GLN A 390 -36.94 -9.12 -30.68
CA GLN A 390 -37.75 -10.36 -30.60
C GLN A 390 -38.96 -10.18 -29.67
N LEU A 391 -38.76 -9.57 -28.50
CA LEU A 391 -39.82 -9.32 -27.54
C LEU A 391 -40.88 -8.37 -28.11
N ASN A 392 -40.46 -7.29 -28.76
CA ASN A 392 -41.37 -6.33 -29.40
C ASN A 392 -42.18 -6.96 -30.54
N GLU A 393 -41.57 -7.83 -31.35
CA GLU A 393 -42.26 -8.58 -32.41
C GLU A 393 -43.33 -9.52 -31.83
N VAL A 394 -42.99 -10.28 -30.78
CA VAL A 394 -43.94 -11.17 -30.09
C VAL A 394 -45.10 -10.37 -29.46
N LEU A 395 -44.80 -9.24 -28.81
CA LEU A 395 -45.82 -8.37 -28.22
C LEU A 395 -46.75 -7.78 -29.30
N ALA A 396 -46.22 -7.40 -30.46
CA ALA A 396 -47.01 -6.90 -31.58
C ALA A 396 -47.94 -7.99 -32.17
N HIS A 397 -47.45 -9.23 -32.30
CA HIS A 397 -48.25 -10.36 -32.81
C HIS A 397 -49.29 -10.87 -31.81
N ALA A 398 -49.02 -10.82 -30.50
CA ALA A 398 -49.89 -11.39 -29.48
C ALA A 398 -51.16 -10.56 -29.20
N GLN A 399 -51.25 -9.31 -29.69
CA GLN A 399 -52.39 -8.40 -29.47
C GLN A 399 -52.86 -8.33 -28.01
N LEU A 400 -51.91 -8.42 -27.07
CA LEU A 400 -52.20 -8.40 -25.63
C LEU A 400 -52.59 -6.98 -25.19
N ASP A 401 -53.57 -6.87 -24.29
CA ASP A 401 -53.91 -5.60 -23.65
C ASP A 401 -52.65 -5.04 -22.92
N PRO A 402 -52.17 -3.84 -23.28
CA PRO A 402 -50.96 -3.23 -22.71
C PRO A 402 -50.98 -3.17 -21.18
N SER A 403 -52.17 -3.04 -20.58
CA SER A 403 -52.34 -3.02 -19.12
C SER A 403 -52.00 -4.37 -18.47
N VAL A 404 -52.48 -5.46 -19.07
CA VAL A 404 -52.29 -6.83 -18.55
C VAL A 404 -50.85 -7.29 -18.78
N ALA A 405 -50.25 -6.98 -19.95
CA ALA A 405 -48.85 -7.28 -20.23
C ALA A 405 -47.90 -6.55 -19.28
N GLY A 406 -48.17 -5.28 -18.95
CA GLY A 406 -47.40 -4.50 -17.99
C GLY A 406 -47.46 -5.05 -16.56
N GLN A 407 -48.63 -5.54 -16.12
CA GLN A 407 -48.78 -6.17 -14.80
C GLN A 407 -48.03 -7.50 -14.70
N VAL A 408 -48.09 -8.34 -15.74
CA VAL A 408 -47.36 -9.62 -15.78
C VAL A 408 -45.85 -9.38 -15.83
N LYS A 409 -45.40 -8.38 -16.61
CA LYS A 409 -43.99 -7.96 -16.65
C LYS A 409 -43.48 -7.54 -15.27
N ARG A 410 -44.19 -6.66 -14.57
CA ARG A 410 -43.81 -6.21 -13.22
C ARG A 410 -43.76 -7.37 -12.21
N ARG A 411 -44.75 -8.27 -12.21
CA ARG A 411 -44.71 -9.45 -11.34
C ARG A 411 -43.51 -10.36 -11.64
N LEU A 412 -43.16 -10.54 -12.92
CA LEU A 412 -41.97 -11.29 -13.31
C LEU A 412 -40.69 -10.57 -12.87
N GLU A 413 -40.61 -9.25 -13.02
CA GLU A 413 -39.48 -8.44 -12.54
C GLU A 413 -39.31 -8.58 -11.02
N ASP A 414 -40.40 -8.48 -10.24
CA ASP A 414 -40.36 -8.64 -8.78
C ASP A 414 -39.90 -10.06 -8.37
N ILE A 415 -40.37 -11.11 -9.06
CA ILE A 415 -39.93 -12.49 -8.82
C ILE A 415 -38.44 -12.66 -9.17
N MET A 416 -37.99 -12.08 -10.28
CA MET A 416 -36.59 -12.13 -10.70
C MET A 416 -35.68 -11.38 -9.75
N GLU A 417 -36.10 -10.20 -9.27
CA GLU A 417 -35.39 -9.41 -8.25
C GLU A 417 -35.28 -10.21 -6.94
N GLY A 418 -36.38 -10.82 -6.49
CA GLY A 418 -36.40 -11.68 -5.30
C GLY A 418 -35.46 -12.89 -5.44
N LYS A 419 -35.49 -13.58 -6.58
CA LYS A 419 -34.59 -14.72 -6.86
C LYS A 419 -33.13 -14.30 -6.96
N ASN A 420 -32.84 -13.15 -7.56
CA ASN A 420 -31.48 -12.60 -7.58
C ASN A 420 -31.00 -12.22 -6.17
N GLN A 421 -31.90 -11.72 -5.32
CA GLN A 421 -31.56 -11.43 -3.94
C GLN A 421 -31.28 -12.69 -3.13
N GLU A 422 -32.13 -13.72 -3.24
CA GLU A 422 -31.87 -15.05 -2.67
C GLU A 422 -30.52 -15.62 -3.12
N ALA A 423 -30.19 -15.51 -4.42
CA ALA A 423 -28.91 -15.96 -4.94
C ALA A 423 -27.73 -15.19 -4.31
N ARG A 424 -27.82 -13.87 -4.19
CA ARG A 424 -26.80 -13.04 -3.53
C ARG A 424 -26.63 -13.39 -2.06
N ASP A 425 -27.71 -13.71 -1.36
CA ASP A 425 -27.66 -14.05 0.05
C ASP A 425 -27.08 -15.46 0.27
N LEU A 426 -27.44 -16.43 -0.58
CA LEU A 426 -26.80 -17.75 -0.61
C LEU A 426 -25.29 -17.68 -0.95
N GLU A 427 -24.88 -16.80 -1.86
CA GLU A 427 -23.46 -16.57 -2.15
C GLU A 427 -22.70 -16.02 -0.95
N LYS A 428 -23.30 -15.09 -0.19
CA LYS A 428 -22.70 -14.59 1.07
C LYS A 428 -22.60 -15.69 2.11
N GLU A 429 -23.65 -16.47 2.30
CA GLU A 429 -23.63 -17.62 3.21
C GLU A 429 -22.54 -18.61 2.83
N LEU A 430 -22.39 -18.91 1.54
CA LEU A 430 -21.33 -19.80 1.04
C LEU A 430 -19.93 -19.24 1.34
N VAL A 431 -19.72 -17.93 1.24
CA VAL A 431 -18.45 -17.29 1.64
C VAL A 431 -18.21 -17.43 3.15
N ILE A 432 -19.24 -17.22 3.97
CA ILE A 432 -19.16 -17.35 5.43
C ILE A 432 -18.84 -18.80 5.82
N VAL A 433 -19.55 -19.78 5.25
CA VAL A 433 -19.33 -21.21 5.50
C VAL A 433 -17.91 -21.61 5.08
N ASN A 434 -17.42 -21.12 3.94
CA ASN A 434 -16.04 -21.37 3.52
C ASN A 434 -15.02 -20.79 4.51
N ARG A 435 -15.25 -19.58 5.02
CA ARG A 435 -14.40 -18.99 6.07
C ARG A 435 -14.42 -19.83 7.34
N LEU A 436 -15.60 -20.20 7.84
CA LEU A 436 -15.74 -21.05 9.02
C LEU A 436 -15.07 -22.41 8.83
N LEU A 437 -15.12 -22.98 7.63
CA LEU A 437 -14.45 -24.23 7.29
C LEU A 437 -12.91 -24.08 7.29
N VAL A 438 -12.38 -22.94 6.87
CA VAL A 438 -10.94 -22.63 6.98
C VAL A 438 -10.54 -22.48 8.45
N ASP A 439 -11.31 -21.73 9.24
CA ASP A 439 -11.05 -21.49 10.66
C ASP A 439 -11.13 -22.80 11.45
N PHE A 440 -12.14 -23.65 11.16
CA PHE A 440 -12.28 -24.98 11.75
C PHE A 440 -11.10 -25.88 11.39
N LYS A 441 -10.65 -25.91 10.13
CA LYS A 441 -9.47 -26.68 9.73
C LYS A 441 -8.22 -26.23 10.47
N ALA A 442 -8.04 -24.93 10.68
CA ALA A 442 -6.93 -24.39 11.47
C ALA A 442 -7.01 -24.82 12.94
N ALA A 443 -8.19 -24.73 13.56
CA ALA A 443 -8.41 -25.15 14.94
C ALA A 443 -8.23 -26.66 15.14
N ALA A 444 -8.75 -27.47 14.22
CA ALA A 444 -8.57 -28.93 14.24
C ALA A 444 -7.09 -29.32 14.09
N LYS A 445 -6.34 -28.61 13.23
CA LYS A 445 -4.89 -28.79 13.10
C LYS A 445 -4.15 -28.47 14.40
N ALA A 446 -4.50 -27.36 15.05
CA ALA A 446 -3.91 -26.97 16.32
C ALA A 446 -4.20 -28.02 17.42
N LYS A 447 -5.44 -28.54 17.49
CA LYS A 447 -5.80 -29.58 18.46
C LYS A 447 -5.12 -30.91 18.19
N LEU A 448 -5.01 -31.36 16.94
CA LEU A 448 -4.28 -32.59 16.60
C LEU A 448 -2.79 -32.49 16.98
N ALA A 449 -2.17 -31.33 16.77
CA ALA A 449 -0.81 -31.07 17.22
C ALA A 449 -0.67 -31.09 18.74
N GLU A 450 -1.64 -30.56 19.50
CA GLU A 450 -1.67 -30.59 20.96
C GLU A 450 -1.75 -32.04 21.52
N TYR A 451 -2.48 -32.94 20.84
CA TYR A 451 -2.56 -34.36 21.21
C TYR A 451 -1.38 -35.20 20.69
N GLY A 452 -0.38 -34.58 20.06
CA GLY A 452 0.83 -35.26 19.60
C GLY A 452 0.65 -36.10 18.33
N THR A 453 -0.40 -35.85 17.53
CA THR A 453 -0.61 -36.49 16.23
C THR A 453 -0.38 -35.46 15.11
N PRO A 454 0.81 -35.45 14.48
CA PRO A 454 1.09 -34.59 13.33
C PRO A 454 0.12 -34.91 12.17
N MET A 455 -0.27 -33.87 11.42
CA MET A 455 -1.14 -34.00 10.23
C MET A 455 -0.61 -34.99 9.17
N ASP A 456 0.70 -35.25 9.18
CA ASP A 456 1.37 -36.17 8.24
C ASP A 456 1.06 -37.65 8.54
N GLU A 457 0.60 -37.98 9.76
CA GLU A 457 0.26 -39.35 10.19
C GLU A 457 -1.18 -39.75 9.85
N LEU A 458 -2.05 -38.81 9.47
CA LEU A 458 -3.48 -39.07 9.21
C LEU A 458 -3.76 -39.77 7.87
N GLY A 459 -2.79 -39.84 6.95
CA GLY A 459 -2.94 -40.57 5.68
C GLY A 459 -3.93 -39.97 4.67
N PHE A 460 -4.57 -38.85 4.98
CA PHE A 460 -5.43 -38.09 4.06
C PHE A 460 -5.15 -36.59 4.16
N GLN A 461 -5.20 -35.88 3.02
CA GLN A 461 -5.11 -34.43 3.00
C GLN A 461 -6.52 -33.83 2.96
N PRO A 462 -6.86 -32.91 3.88
CA PRO A 462 -8.11 -32.17 3.80
C PRO A 462 -8.18 -31.43 2.46
N ASN A 463 -9.24 -31.67 1.68
CA ASN A 463 -9.37 -31.12 0.33
C ASN A 463 -9.20 -29.59 0.35
N GLN A 464 -8.19 -29.09 -0.37
CA GLN A 464 -7.79 -27.67 -0.41
C GLN A 464 -8.55 -26.86 -1.48
N GLN A 465 -9.22 -27.54 -2.40
CA GLN A 465 -9.93 -26.87 -3.49
C GLN A 465 -11.28 -26.32 -3.01
N ILE A 466 -11.25 -25.13 -2.43
CA ILE A 466 -12.39 -24.23 -2.53
C ILE A 466 -12.29 -23.64 -3.94
N LYS A 467 -12.96 -24.25 -4.93
CA LYS A 467 -13.18 -23.58 -6.21
C LYS A 467 -14.07 -22.38 -5.91
N ALA A 468 -13.45 -21.25 -5.57
CA ALA A 468 -14.04 -19.95 -5.84
C ALA A 468 -14.17 -19.88 -7.36
N THR A 469 -15.29 -20.38 -7.89
CA THR A 469 -15.76 -19.92 -9.19
C THR A 469 -16.07 -18.45 -8.96
N THR A 470 -15.05 -17.60 -9.15
CA THR A 470 -15.20 -16.16 -9.26
C THR A 470 -16.03 -15.92 -10.52
N ILE A 471 -17.35 -16.05 -10.38
CA ILE A 471 -18.29 -15.42 -11.28
C ILE A 471 -18.27 -13.94 -10.88
N THR A 472 -17.24 -13.23 -11.31
CA THR A 472 -17.31 -11.76 -11.39
C THR A 472 -18.37 -11.42 -12.44
N LEU A 473 -19.63 -11.37 -12.03
CA LEU A 473 -20.61 -10.52 -12.69
C LEU A 473 -20.37 -9.08 -12.22
N PRO A 474 -20.42 -8.07 -13.12
CA PRO A 474 -20.14 -6.71 -12.75
C PRO A 474 -21.25 -6.21 -11.82
N LEU A 475 -20.89 -5.76 -10.61
CA LEU A 475 -21.74 -4.86 -9.85
C LEU A 475 -21.96 -3.59 -10.68
N LEU A 476 -23.09 -3.53 -11.39
CA LEU A 476 -23.71 -2.25 -11.71
C LEU A 476 -24.21 -1.66 -10.39
N GLY A 477 -23.54 -0.62 -9.90
CA GLY A 477 -24.04 0.15 -8.76
C GLY A 477 -22.97 0.88 -7.97
N THR A 478 -22.99 2.20 -8.08
CA THR A 478 -22.33 3.20 -7.23
C THR A 478 -20.82 3.45 -7.46
N LYS A 479 -20.57 4.24 -8.52
CA LYS A 479 -19.44 5.17 -8.59
C LYS A 479 -19.48 6.11 -7.37
N LYS A 480 -18.75 5.84 -6.28
CA LYS A 480 -18.22 6.90 -5.40
C LYS A 480 -17.12 6.52 -4.41
N GLU A 481 -16.83 5.24 -4.14
CA GLU A 481 -15.87 4.91 -3.06
C GLU A 481 -14.47 4.45 -3.48
N LYS A 482 -14.21 4.18 -4.77
CA LYS A 482 -12.89 3.66 -5.19
C LYS A 482 -11.84 4.72 -5.57
N ALA A 483 -12.17 6.01 -5.47
CA ALA A 483 -11.22 7.09 -5.77
C ALA A 483 -10.30 7.43 -4.58
N THR A 484 -10.72 7.14 -3.34
CA THR A 484 -10.02 7.64 -2.14
C THR A 484 -8.82 6.77 -1.75
N THR A 485 -8.83 5.46 -2.05
CA THR A 485 -7.73 4.56 -1.65
C THR A 485 -6.50 4.66 -2.55
N ARG A 486 -6.61 5.18 -3.77
CA ARG A 486 -5.47 5.26 -4.71
C ARG A 486 -4.65 6.56 -4.60
N MET A 487 -5.20 7.60 -3.96
CA MET A 487 -4.48 8.84 -3.66
C MET A 487 -3.63 8.76 -2.38
N ALA A 488 -3.90 7.81 -1.48
CA ALA A 488 -3.17 7.68 -0.22
C ALA A 488 -1.78 7.02 -0.36
N GLN A 489 -1.49 6.36 -1.49
CA GLN A 489 -0.18 5.71 -1.73
C GLN A 489 0.84 6.59 -2.47
N ILE A 490 0.45 7.79 -2.94
CA ILE A 490 1.38 8.71 -3.62
C ILE A 490 1.98 9.75 -2.65
N HIS A 491 1.46 9.86 -1.42
CA HIS A 491 1.96 10.81 -0.42
C HIS A 491 2.88 10.22 0.66
N LEU A 492 3.34 8.97 0.49
CA LEU A 492 4.26 8.30 1.42
C LEU A 492 5.64 7.97 0.81
N ALA A 493 5.97 8.59 -0.33
CA ALA A 493 7.29 8.52 -0.96
C ALA A 493 7.81 9.92 -1.32
N ASN A 494 7.88 10.79 -0.29
CA ASN A 494 8.76 11.96 -0.24
C ASN A 494 9.50 11.94 1.09
#